data_AF-A0A8J2KL00-F1
#
_entry.id   AF-A0A8J2KL00-F1
#
_cell.length_a   1.000
_cell.length_b   1.000
_cell.length_c   1.000
_cell.angle_alpha   90.00
_cell.angle_beta   90.00
_cell.angle_gamma   90.00
#
_symmetry.space_group_name_H-M   'P 1'
#
loop_
_entity.id
_entity.type
_entity.pdbx_description
1 polymer ?
#
loop_
_entity_poly.entity_id
_entity_poly.type
_entity_poly.pdbx_seq_one_letter_code
_entity_poly.pdbx_strand_id
1 'polypeptide(L)'
;MDDQRFFEEAAAANGDRGLETQKAFPLPKWVDPEKIKAGQKFIRDHFFSVIFAHFISLIFLLCYSPVRRVLVRTHKSETSEKAVKRYLSTLVHIKLWYEQDLLHREGEAAQDVFRIRRVHSRVSRYIEKRCPMKSTVSEAGKCGFAEASHVITQLDMIVTQFGFMGFVTLFPSKFGIFTEDPTGLEGFIHLWALIGHLLGIEDRFNLGLEINFPRNRAILEKILLPELKVGNKDSLELCQSLVNGMANIVPFLSFNSVLIF
;
A
#
# COMPACT_ATOMS: atom_id res chain seq x y z
N MET A 1 1.40 9.90 -20.80
CA MET A 1 2.42 8.83 -20.90
C MET A 1 1.68 7.52 -21.09
N ASP A 2 2.06 6.70 -22.06
CA ASP A 2 1.48 5.36 -22.20
C ASP A 2 1.83 4.48 -20.98
N ASP A 3 0.94 3.55 -20.64
CA ASP A 3 1.04 2.75 -19.41
C ASP A 3 2.29 1.87 -19.38
N GLN A 4 2.76 1.36 -20.53
CA GLN A 4 3.97 0.55 -20.57
C GLN A 4 5.19 1.36 -20.10
N ARG A 5 5.40 2.52 -20.72
CA ARG A 5 6.49 3.43 -20.35
C ARG A 5 6.38 3.89 -18.91
N PHE A 6 5.16 4.14 -18.43
CA PHE A 6 4.90 4.52 -17.05
C PHE A 6 5.37 3.46 -16.05
N PHE A 7 5.03 2.18 -16.27
CA PHE A 7 5.45 1.10 -15.38
C PHE A 7 6.95 0.81 -15.47
N GLU A 8 7.55 0.89 -16.67
CA GLU A 8 9.01 0.73 -16.84
C GLU A 8 9.79 1.82 -16.10
N GLU A 9 9.41 3.09 -16.25
CA GLU A 9 10.04 4.20 -15.52
C GLU A 9 9.86 4.05 -14.00
N ALA A 10 8.66 3.66 -13.54
CA ALA A 10 8.39 3.45 -12.12
C ALA A 10 9.18 2.27 -11.54
N ALA A 11 9.38 1.19 -12.30
CA ALA A 11 10.16 0.02 -11.89
C ALA A 11 11.67 0.30 -11.82
N ALA A 12 12.16 1.24 -12.64
CA ALA A 12 13.56 1.68 -12.62
C ALA A 12 13.84 2.70 -11.51
N ALA A 13 12.83 3.48 -11.10
CA ALA A 13 12.95 4.51 -10.09
C ALA A 13 12.95 3.95 -8.66
N ASN A 14 13.73 4.59 -7.78
CA ASN A 14 13.80 4.24 -6.36
C ASN A 14 12.50 4.66 -5.65
N GLY A 15 11.89 3.77 -4.86
CA GLY A 15 10.67 4.03 -4.07
C GLY A 15 10.86 4.97 -2.88
N ASP A 16 11.96 5.72 -2.88
CA ASP A 16 12.44 6.71 -1.92
C ASP A 16 13.24 6.21 -0.71
N ARG A 17 14.42 6.81 -0.51
CA ARG A 17 15.41 6.56 0.56
C ARG A 17 15.31 7.52 1.75
N GLY A 18 14.34 8.43 1.76
CA GLY A 18 14.19 9.39 2.86
C GLY A 18 15.45 10.21 3.09
N LEU A 19 16.10 10.67 2.00
CA LEU A 19 17.31 11.48 2.12
C LEU A 19 17.03 12.70 2.99
N GLU A 20 17.88 12.83 4.01
CA GLU A 20 17.80 13.73 5.16
C GLU A 20 17.94 15.21 4.78
N THR A 21 17.10 15.76 3.91
CA THR A 21 16.99 17.21 3.73
C THR A 21 15.60 17.57 3.23
N GLN A 22 14.62 17.63 4.13
CA GLN A 22 13.43 18.45 3.89
C GLN A 22 13.10 19.24 5.15
N LYS A 23 14.05 20.10 5.56
CA LYS A 23 13.70 21.29 6.33
C LYS A 23 12.84 22.15 5.38
N ALA A 24 11.53 22.12 5.59
CA ALA A 24 10.48 22.78 4.80
C ALA A 24 10.31 22.29 3.35
N PHE A 25 9.48 21.26 3.14
CA PHE A 25 8.68 21.20 1.91
C PHE A 25 7.34 21.86 2.23
N PRO A 26 7.00 23.03 1.64
CA PRO A 26 5.63 23.53 1.70
C PRO A 26 4.71 22.49 1.06
N LEU A 27 3.45 22.41 1.52
CA LEU A 27 2.46 21.53 0.90
C LEU A 27 2.45 21.75 -0.63
N PRO A 28 2.39 20.69 -1.44
CA PRO A 28 2.30 20.84 -2.88
C PRO A 28 1.11 21.72 -3.29
N LYS A 29 1.28 22.52 -4.35
CA LYS A 29 0.25 23.47 -4.81
C LYS A 29 -1.07 22.81 -5.23
N TRP A 30 -1.03 21.52 -5.58
CA TRP A 30 -2.21 20.74 -5.96
C TRP A 30 -3.02 20.26 -4.76
N VAL A 31 -2.54 20.41 -3.52
CA VAL A 31 -3.27 20.00 -2.32
C VAL A 31 -4.47 20.91 -2.11
N ASP A 32 -5.66 20.33 -2.19
CA ASP A 32 -6.94 20.98 -1.90
C ASP A 32 -7.47 20.52 -0.52
N PRO A 33 -7.48 21.41 0.49
CA PRO A 33 -7.96 21.10 1.84
C PRO A 33 -9.42 20.61 1.89
N GLU A 34 -10.28 21.08 1.00
CA GLU A 34 -11.70 20.70 1.00
C GLU A 34 -11.88 19.29 0.44
N LYS A 35 -11.08 18.89 -0.56
CA LYS A 35 -11.01 17.49 -1.01
C LYS A 35 -10.48 16.55 0.05
N ILE A 36 -9.48 16.98 0.84
CA ILE A 36 -8.98 16.19 1.98
C ILE A 36 -10.11 15.94 2.99
N LYS A 37 -10.85 17.00 3.40
CA LYS A 37 -11.99 16.85 4.31
C LYS A 37 -13.10 15.97 3.73
N ALA A 38 -13.41 16.12 2.44
CA ALA A 38 -14.40 15.29 1.76
C ALA A 38 -14.00 13.80 1.76
N GLY A 39 -12.73 13.49 1.52
CA GLY A 39 -12.20 12.13 1.59
C GLY A 39 -12.26 11.53 2.99
N GLN A 40 -11.90 12.31 4.01
CA GLN A 40 -12.01 11.88 5.42
C GLN A 40 -13.47 11.64 5.84
N LYS A 41 -14.41 12.48 5.36
CA LYS A 41 -15.85 12.25 5.56
C LYS A 41 -16.30 10.96 4.85
N PHE A 42 -15.92 10.77 3.59
CA PHE A 42 -16.23 9.56 2.83
C PHE A 42 -15.75 8.29 3.54
N ILE A 43 -14.52 8.29 4.06
CA ILE A 43 -13.99 7.16 4.84
C ILE A 43 -14.83 6.92 6.10
N ARG A 44 -15.23 7.98 6.81
CA ARG A 44 -16.06 7.85 8.01
C ARG A 44 -17.42 7.23 7.71
N ASP A 45 -18.05 7.65 6.63
CA ASP A 45 -19.37 7.18 6.20
C ASP A 45 -19.31 5.74 5.66
N HIS A 46 -18.17 5.33 5.11
CA HIS A 46 -17.94 4.01 4.49
C HIS A 46 -16.83 3.20 5.17
N PHE A 47 -16.62 3.40 6.48
CA PHE A 47 -15.43 2.89 7.18
C PHE A 47 -15.25 1.38 7.01
N PHE A 48 -16.31 0.62 7.28
CA PHE A 48 -16.27 -0.83 7.12
C PHE A 48 -15.92 -1.24 5.68
N SER A 49 -16.57 -0.63 4.69
CA SER A 49 -16.35 -0.91 3.26
C SER A 49 -14.91 -0.63 2.83
N VAL A 50 -14.35 0.51 3.25
CA VAL A 50 -12.96 0.90 2.93
C VAL A 50 -11.97 -0.05 3.60
N ILE A 51 -12.15 -0.37 4.89
CA ILE A 51 -11.25 -1.31 5.61
C ILE A 51 -11.37 -2.73 5.03
N PHE A 52 -12.57 -3.17 4.66
CA PHE A 52 -12.76 -4.46 4.00
C PHE A 52 -12.09 -4.50 2.62
N ALA A 53 -12.19 -3.41 1.84
CA ALA A 53 -11.47 -3.29 0.57
C ALA A 53 -9.95 -3.36 0.75
N HIS A 54 -9.39 -2.70 1.78
CA HIS A 54 -7.97 -2.84 2.12
C HIS A 54 -7.60 -4.29 2.44
N PHE A 55 -8.43 -4.98 3.24
CA PHE A 55 -8.18 -6.38 3.61
C PHE A 55 -8.14 -7.29 2.38
N ILE A 56 -9.10 -7.15 1.46
CA ILE A 56 -9.10 -7.90 0.20
C ILE A 56 -7.88 -7.53 -0.65
N SER A 57 -7.56 -6.24 -0.79
CA SER A 57 -6.40 -5.78 -1.58
C SER A 57 -5.08 -6.31 -1.02
N LEU A 58 -4.97 -6.46 0.30
CA LEU A 58 -3.77 -6.95 0.95
C LEU A 58 -3.46 -8.38 0.51
N ILE A 59 -4.47 -9.24 0.31
CA ILE A 59 -4.27 -10.60 -0.23
C ILE A 59 -3.56 -10.55 -1.60
N PHE A 60 -3.94 -9.62 -2.48
CA PHE A 60 -3.26 -9.43 -3.76
C PHE A 60 -1.81 -8.94 -3.57
N LEU A 61 -1.58 -8.02 -2.63
CA LEU A 61 -0.24 -7.53 -2.30
C LEU A 61 0.66 -8.61 -1.68
N LEU A 62 0.12 -9.57 -0.93
CA LEU A 62 0.87 -10.73 -0.43
C LEU A 62 1.25 -11.72 -1.54
N CYS A 63 0.55 -11.67 -2.67
CA CYS A 63 0.91 -12.39 -3.89
C CYS A 63 1.87 -11.62 -4.80
N TYR A 64 1.94 -10.30 -4.69
CA TYR A 64 2.85 -9.47 -5.46
C TYR A 64 4.31 -9.68 -5.03
N SER A 65 5.14 -10.22 -5.94
CA SER A 65 6.50 -10.68 -5.65
C SER A 65 7.39 -9.66 -4.92
N PRO A 66 7.49 -8.38 -5.33
CA PRO A 66 8.31 -7.40 -4.62
C PRO A 66 7.89 -7.19 -3.16
N VAL A 67 6.59 -7.03 -2.90
CA VAL A 67 6.05 -6.88 -1.54
C VAL A 67 6.31 -8.16 -0.75
N ARG A 68 5.90 -9.32 -1.25
CA ARG A 68 6.12 -10.62 -0.60
C ARG A 68 7.57 -10.83 -0.18
N ARG A 69 8.53 -10.57 -1.08
CA ARG A 69 9.96 -10.76 -0.82
C ARG A 69 10.49 -9.90 0.33
N VAL A 70 9.93 -8.70 0.51
CA VAL A 70 10.23 -7.85 1.67
C VAL A 70 9.60 -8.47 2.92
N LEU A 71 8.32 -8.83 2.87
CA LEU A 71 7.59 -9.36 4.04
C LEU A 71 8.23 -10.62 4.61
N VAL A 72 8.55 -11.61 3.77
CA VAL A 72 9.22 -12.86 4.17
C VAL A 72 10.54 -12.58 4.89
N ARG A 73 11.35 -11.65 4.39
CA ARG A 73 12.66 -11.30 4.98
C ARG A 73 12.59 -10.56 6.30
N THR A 74 11.49 -9.86 6.55
CA THR A 74 11.33 -9.15 7.83
C THR A 74 11.05 -10.09 8.99
N HIS A 75 10.56 -11.31 8.73
CA HIS A 75 10.15 -12.28 9.77
C HIS A 75 9.21 -11.65 10.81
N LYS A 76 8.25 -10.86 10.31
CA LYS A 76 7.19 -10.18 11.09
C LYS A 76 5.79 -10.66 10.71
N SER A 77 5.65 -11.74 9.94
CA SER A 77 4.36 -12.16 9.36
C SER A 77 4.24 -13.65 9.09
N GLU A 78 5.24 -14.45 9.45
CA GLU A 78 5.31 -15.89 9.20
C GLU A 78 4.47 -16.73 10.18
N THR A 79 3.94 -16.12 11.24
CA THR A 79 2.96 -16.75 12.13
C THR A 79 1.75 -15.84 12.29
N SER A 80 0.58 -16.43 12.61
CA SER A 80 -0.65 -15.68 12.83
C SER A 80 -0.51 -14.60 13.91
N GLU A 81 0.19 -14.87 15.00
CA GLU A 81 0.42 -13.89 16.08
C GLU A 81 1.24 -12.67 15.59
N LYS A 82 2.32 -12.93 14.84
CA LYS A 82 3.16 -11.86 14.28
C LYS A 82 2.40 -11.07 13.21
N ALA A 83 1.65 -11.77 12.35
CA ALA A 83 0.80 -11.19 11.32
C ALA A 83 -0.23 -10.23 11.93
N VAL A 84 -0.98 -10.66 12.95
CA VAL A 84 -1.95 -9.79 13.65
C VAL A 84 -1.29 -8.53 14.18
N LYS A 85 -0.18 -8.66 14.90
CA LYS A 85 0.54 -7.51 15.46
C LYS A 85 0.93 -6.53 14.36
N ARG A 86 1.46 -7.03 13.24
CA ARG A 86 1.85 -6.21 12.09
C ARG A 86 0.66 -5.50 11.45
N TYR A 87 -0.40 -6.22 11.11
CA TYR A 87 -1.51 -5.66 10.34
C TYR A 87 -2.42 -4.78 11.19
N LEU A 88 -2.56 -5.05 12.49
CA LEU A 88 -3.17 -4.08 13.42
C LEU A 88 -2.33 -2.80 13.53
N SER A 89 -1.00 -2.91 13.59
CA SER A 89 -0.13 -1.73 13.57
C SER A 89 -0.38 -0.90 12.30
N THR A 90 -0.45 -1.54 11.13
CA THR A 90 -0.80 -0.85 9.87
C THR A 90 -2.18 -0.18 9.96
N LEU A 91 -3.20 -0.86 10.50
CA LEU A 91 -4.53 -0.27 10.67
C LEU A 91 -4.53 0.95 11.60
N VAL A 92 -3.72 0.94 12.66
CA VAL A 92 -3.55 2.11 13.56
C VAL A 92 -2.97 3.30 12.79
N HIS A 93 -1.92 3.09 12.00
CA HIS A 93 -1.34 4.16 11.15
C HIS A 93 -2.37 4.71 10.15
N ILE A 94 -3.06 3.82 9.42
CA ILE A 94 -4.06 4.21 8.42
C ILE A 94 -5.22 4.97 9.06
N LYS A 95 -5.75 4.50 10.20
CA LYS A 95 -6.82 5.18 10.92
C LYS A 95 -6.39 6.58 11.37
N LEU A 96 -5.17 6.72 11.87
CA LEU A 96 -4.61 8.02 12.23
C LEU A 96 -4.59 8.98 11.02
N TRP A 97 -4.16 8.51 9.85
CA TRP A 97 -4.12 9.34 8.63
C TRP A 97 -5.52 9.71 8.13
N TYR A 98 -6.50 8.85 8.36
CA TYR A 98 -7.90 9.07 7.95
C TYR A 98 -8.66 10.01 8.87
N GLU A 99 -8.29 10.11 10.14
CA GLU A 99 -9.04 10.87 11.14
C GLU A 99 -8.38 12.19 11.55
N GLN A 100 -7.07 12.32 11.36
CA GLN A 100 -6.30 13.47 11.80
C GLN A 100 -5.81 14.32 10.63
N ASP A 101 -5.29 15.50 10.96
CA ASP A 101 -4.84 16.49 9.98
C ASP A 101 -3.51 16.09 9.33
N LEU A 102 -3.50 15.98 8.01
CA LEU A 102 -2.33 15.72 7.17
C LEU A 102 -1.74 16.99 6.52
N LEU A 103 -2.46 18.11 6.58
CA LEU A 103 -2.03 19.39 6.01
C LEU A 103 -0.96 20.05 6.88
N HIS A 104 -1.07 19.89 8.20
CA HIS A 104 -0.04 20.36 9.12
C HIS A 104 1.11 19.35 9.20
N ARG A 105 2.26 19.71 8.61
CA ARG A 105 3.47 18.87 8.58
C ARG A 105 3.92 18.37 9.95
N GLU A 106 3.78 19.20 10.98
CA GLU A 106 4.16 18.88 12.36
C GLU A 106 3.03 18.17 13.12
N GLY A 107 1.85 18.06 12.50
CA GLY A 107 0.73 17.29 13.01
C GLY A 107 1.04 15.80 13.12
N GLU A 108 0.34 15.13 14.03
CA GLU A 108 0.61 13.74 14.40
C GLU A 108 0.52 12.79 13.20
N ALA A 109 -0.51 12.91 12.36
CA ALA A 109 -0.67 12.07 11.17
C ALA A 109 0.44 12.28 10.15
N ALA A 110 0.80 13.52 9.82
CA ALA A 110 1.89 13.78 8.87
C ALA A 110 3.24 13.23 9.39
N GLN A 111 3.53 13.42 10.68
CA GLN A 111 4.72 12.86 11.33
C GLN A 111 4.73 11.32 11.32
N ASP A 112 3.56 10.71 11.45
CA ASP A 112 3.42 9.26 11.37
C ASP A 112 3.65 8.73 9.95
N VAL A 113 3.16 9.42 8.90
CA VAL A 113 3.50 9.09 7.51
C VAL A 113 5.02 9.16 7.29
N PHE A 114 5.69 10.20 7.80
CA PHE A 114 7.16 10.30 7.73
C PHE A 114 7.87 9.21 8.56
N ARG A 115 7.26 8.72 9.65
CA ARG A 115 7.78 7.54 10.38
C ARG A 115 7.72 6.30 9.49
N ILE A 116 6.62 6.04 8.78
CA ILE A 116 6.49 4.89 7.87
C ILE A 116 7.46 5.00 6.69
N ARG A 117 7.61 6.18 6.08
CA ARG A 117 8.64 6.41 5.05
C ARG A 117 10.04 6.04 5.53
N ARG A 118 10.40 6.44 6.77
CA ARG A 118 11.69 6.04 7.39
C ARG A 118 11.78 4.53 7.64
N VAL A 119 10.69 3.85 7.97
CA VAL A 119 10.65 2.39 8.10
C VAL A 119 10.96 1.74 6.74
N HIS A 120 10.34 2.19 5.65
CA HIS A 120 10.66 1.69 4.30
C HIS A 120 12.15 1.85 3.99
N SER A 121 12.72 3.03 4.22
CA SER A 121 14.16 3.27 3.97
C SER A 121 15.08 2.42 4.86
N ARG A 122 14.68 2.12 6.11
CA ARG A 122 15.44 1.23 7.00
C ARG A 122 15.38 -0.23 6.53
N VAL A 123 14.20 -0.71 6.12
CA VAL A 123 14.02 -2.07 5.62
C VAL A 123 14.77 -2.28 4.30
N SER A 124 14.70 -1.32 3.37
CA SER A 124 15.46 -1.38 2.12
C SER A 124 16.96 -1.50 2.39
N ARG A 125 17.54 -0.64 3.25
CA ARG A 125 18.97 -0.73 3.63
C ARG A 125 19.32 -2.04 4.34
N TYR A 126 18.42 -2.56 5.19
CA TYR A 126 18.63 -3.84 5.87
C TYR A 126 18.74 -5.01 4.88
N ILE A 127 17.89 -5.01 3.84
CA ILE A 127 17.87 -6.03 2.79
C ILE A 127 19.05 -5.86 1.83
N GLU A 128 19.33 -4.64 1.35
CA GLU A 128 20.46 -4.34 0.44
C GLU A 128 21.79 -4.82 1.03
N LYS A 129 22.02 -4.64 2.34
CA LYS A 129 23.23 -5.12 3.04
C LYS A 129 23.38 -6.64 3.06
N ARG A 130 22.27 -7.38 2.99
CA ARG A 130 22.22 -8.84 3.08
C ARG A 130 22.01 -9.51 1.73
N CYS A 131 21.65 -8.71 0.72
CA CYS A 131 21.47 -9.18 -0.63
C CYS A 131 21.96 -8.13 -1.64
N PRO A 132 23.19 -8.27 -2.13
CA PRO A 132 23.71 -7.36 -3.15
C PRO A 132 22.90 -7.55 -4.44
N MET A 133 22.16 -6.51 -4.82
CA MET A 133 21.27 -6.50 -5.99
C MET A 133 22.00 -6.54 -7.35
N LYS A 134 23.34 -6.50 -7.33
CA LYS A 134 24.21 -6.54 -8.51
C LYS A 134 25.39 -7.53 -8.35
N SER A 135 25.18 -8.67 -7.69
CA SER A 135 26.21 -9.72 -7.68
C SER A 135 26.05 -10.68 -8.86
N THR A 136 27.18 -11.21 -9.32
CA THR A 136 27.27 -12.23 -10.36
C THR A 136 26.35 -13.42 -10.06
N VAL A 137 25.90 -14.07 -11.14
CA VAL A 137 24.82 -15.07 -11.27
C VAL A 137 24.81 -16.19 -10.21
N SER A 138 25.89 -16.43 -9.46
CA SER A 138 26.00 -17.51 -8.47
C SER A 138 25.56 -17.16 -7.03
N GLU A 139 25.43 -15.88 -6.64
CA GLU A 139 25.01 -15.49 -5.27
C GLU A 139 23.67 -14.74 -5.22
N ALA A 140 23.28 -14.03 -6.29
CA ALA A 140 22.05 -13.25 -6.37
C ALA A 140 20.77 -14.11 -6.44
N GLY A 141 20.86 -15.36 -6.92
CA GLY A 141 19.72 -16.25 -7.12
C GLY A 141 18.98 -16.66 -5.84
N LYS A 142 19.63 -16.58 -4.67
CA LYS A 142 19.02 -17.00 -3.39
C LYS A 142 18.07 -15.94 -2.79
N CYS A 143 18.13 -14.69 -3.26
CA CYS A 143 17.33 -13.63 -2.64
C CYS A 143 16.06 -13.24 -3.41
N GLY A 144 15.88 -13.69 -4.65
CA GLY A 144 14.75 -13.24 -5.47
C GLY A 144 14.73 -11.75 -5.83
N PHE A 145 15.82 -11.00 -5.59
CA PHE A 145 16.00 -9.60 -6.00
C PHE A 145 17.01 -9.43 -7.15
N ALA A 146 17.47 -10.52 -7.75
CA ALA A 146 18.55 -10.52 -8.74
C ALA A 146 18.29 -9.62 -9.96
N GLU A 147 17.01 -9.43 -10.32
CA GLU A 147 16.59 -8.60 -11.45
C GLU A 147 15.98 -7.26 -11.03
N ALA A 148 15.86 -7.00 -9.72
CA ALA A 148 15.25 -5.76 -9.23
C ALA A 148 16.26 -4.60 -9.29
N SER A 149 15.80 -3.41 -9.68
CA SER A 149 16.62 -2.18 -9.66
C SER A 149 16.86 -1.66 -8.23
N HIS A 150 15.86 -1.81 -7.35
CA HIS A 150 15.84 -1.40 -5.95
C HIS A 150 15.00 -2.38 -5.11
N VAL A 151 15.25 -2.45 -3.79
CA VAL A 151 14.44 -3.31 -2.89
C VAL A 151 12.98 -2.89 -2.86
N ILE A 152 12.74 -1.57 -2.90
CA ILE A 152 11.43 -0.95 -3.06
C ILE A 152 11.58 0.10 -4.15
N THR A 153 10.81 -0.05 -5.23
CA THR A 153 10.77 0.83 -6.41
C THR A 153 9.55 1.77 -6.33
N GLN A 154 9.50 2.79 -7.20
CA GLN A 154 8.26 3.60 -7.34
C GLN A 154 7.09 2.72 -7.80
N LEU A 155 7.33 1.71 -8.64
CA LEU A 155 6.30 0.75 -9.04
C LEU A 155 5.71 0.03 -7.82
N ASP A 156 6.55 -0.45 -6.91
CA ASP A 156 6.08 -1.13 -5.69
C ASP A 156 5.24 -0.21 -4.80
N MET A 157 5.65 1.06 -4.70
CA MET A 157 4.92 2.07 -3.94
C MET A 157 3.54 2.38 -4.54
N ILE A 158 3.44 2.53 -5.88
CA ILE A 158 2.15 2.81 -6.53
C ILE A 158 1.24 1.58 -6.61
N VAL A 159 1.79 0.37 -6.74
CA VAL A 159 0.99 -0.87 -6.64
C VAL A 159 0.42 -1.01 -5.22
N THR A 160 1.21 -0.64 -4.21
CA THR A 160 0.73 -0.59 -2.81
C THR A 160 -0.31 0.51 -2.60
N GLN A 161 -0.11 1.71 -3.17
CA GLN A 161 -1.11 2.79 -3.15
C GLN A 161 -2.41 2.36 -3.82
N PHE A 162 -2.33 1.66 -4.96
CA PHE A 162 -3.48 1.04 -5.61
C PHE A 162 -4.20 0.04 -4.69
N GLY A 163 -3.48 -0.74 -3.89
CA GLY A 163 -4.11 -1.61 -2.89
C GLY A 163 -5.02 -0.84 -1.95
N PHE A 164 -4.56 0.31 -1.45
CA PHE A 164 -5.36 1.10 -0.51
C PHE A 164 -6.55 1.84 -1.14
N MET A 165 -6.44 2.33 -2.38
CA MET A 165 -7.49 3.19 -2.95
C MET A 165 -8.11 2.68 -4.26
N GLY A 166 -7.39 1.86 -5.02
CA GLY A 166 -7.77 1.39 -6.34
C GLY A 166 -8.96 0.43 -6.34
N PHE A 167 -9.08 -0.45 -5.35
CA PHE A 167 -10.24 -1.36 -5.25
C PHE A 167 -11.54 -0.61 -5.00
N VAL A 168 -11.53 0.37 -4.08
CA VAL A 168 -12.68 1.25 -3.81
C VAL A 168 -13.01 2.09 -5.03
N THR A 169 -11.99 2.58 -5.74
CA THR A 169 -12.15 3.39 -6.97
C THR A 169 -12.77 2.57 -8.11
N LEU A 170 -12.25 1.37 -8.37
CA LEU A 170 -12.69 0.54 -9.50
C LEU A 170 -14.02 -0.18 -9.26
N PHE A 171 -14.30 -0.58 -8.01
CA PHE A 171 -15.41 -1.46 -7.67
C PHE A 171 -16.20 -1.01 -6.43
N PRO A 172 -16.61 0.27 -6.32
CA PRO A 172 -17.26 0.78 -5.11
C PRO A 172 -18.49 -0.05 -4.71
N SER A 173 -19.32 -0.44 -5.68
CA SER A 173 -20.52 -1.25 -5.44
C SER A 173 -20.24 -2.67 -4.92
N LYS A 174 -19.06 -3.25 -5.24
CA LYS A 174 -18.65 -4.56 -4.70
C LYS A 174 -18.30 -4.50 -3.22
N PHE A 175 -17.99 -3.30 -2.73
CA PHE A 175 -17.73 -3.03 -1.32
C PHE A 175 -18.93 -2.37 -0.62
N GLY A 176 -20.10 -2.36 -1.25
CA GLY A 176 -21.32 -1.79 -0.65
C GLY A 176 -21.38 -0.26 -0.66
N ILE A 177 -20.54 0.39 -1.47
CA ILE A 177 -20.54 1.85 -1.62
C ILE A 177 -21.41 2.18 -2.83
N PHE A 178 -22.58 2.76 -2.55
CA PHE A 178 -23.55 3.23 -3.54
C PHE A 178 -23.78 4.72 -3.29
N THR A 179 -23.09 5.58 -4.02
CA THR A 179 -23.25 7.04 -3.95
C THR A 179 -23.44 7.59 -5.35
N GLU A 180 -24.36 8.53 -5.49
CA GLU A 180 -24.56 9.30 -6.72
C GLU A 180 -23.62 10.52 -6.78
N ASP A 181 -23.16 11.00 -5.62
CA ASP A 181 -22.21 12.10 -5.49
C ASP A 181 -20.76 11.57 -5.53
N PRO A 182 -19.95 11.95 -6.55
CA PRO A 182 -18.57 11.53 -6.66
C PRO A 182 -17.63 12.29 -5.71
N THR A 183 -18.06 13.41 -5.11
CA THR A 183 -17.21 14.32 -4.33
C THR A 183 -16.44 13.60 -3.22
N GLY A 184 -17.12 12.70 -2.49
CA GLY A 184 -16.49 11.91 -1.44
C GLY A 184 -15.41 10.96 -1.96
N LEU A 185 -15.68 10.28 -3.07
CA LEU A 185 -14.74 9.35 -3.71
C LEU A 185 -13.54 10.09 -4.32
N GLU A 186 -13.77 11.23 -4.96
CA GLU A 186 -12.71 12.11 -5.46
C GLU A 186 -11.84 12.64 -4.31
N GLY A 187 -12.47 13.05 -3.21
CA GLY A 187 -11.76 13.44 -1.99
C GLY A 187 -10.93 12.31 -1.40
N PHE A 188 -11.44 11.07 -1.41
CA PHE A 188 -10.71 9.88 -0.96
C PHE A 188 -9.48 9.60 -1.83
N ILE A 189 -9.61 9.72 -3.16
CA ILE A 189 -8.49 9.58 -4.09
C ILE A 189 -7.46 10.71 -3.88
N HIS A 190 -7.93 11.94 -3.68
CA HIS A 190 -7.08 13.12 -3.41
C HIS A 190 -6.33 13.01 -2.08
N LEU A 191 -6.97 12.46 -1.05
CA LEU A 191 -6.33 12.11 0.22
C LEU A 191 -5.18 11.12 0.02
N TRP A 192 -5.40 10.07 -0.79
CA TRP A 192 -4.34 9.13 -1.14
C TRP A 192 -3.24 9.73 -2.02
N ALA A 193 -3.55 10.80 -2.78
CA ALA A 193 -2.53 11.59 -3.46
C ALA A 193 -1.58 12.24 -2.45
N LEU A 194 -2.12 12.92 -1.43
CA LEU A 194 -1.31 13.54 -0.36
C LEU A 194 -0.51 12.48 0.41
N ILE A 195 -1.14 11.39 0.83
CA ILE A 195 -0.47 10.31 1.56
C ILE A 195 0.68 9.72 0.71
N GLY A 196 0.42 9.45 -0.57
CA GLY A 196 1.43 8.93 -1.50
C GLY A 196 2.63 9.85 -1.63
N HIS A 197 2.39 11.16 -1.81
CA HIS A 197 3.46 12.16 -1.87
C HIS A 197 4.28 12.19 -0.57
N LEU A 198 3.62 12.21 0.59
CA LEU A 198 4.29 12.22 1.89
C LEU A 198 5.13 10.95 2.13
N LEU A 199 4.65 9.79 1.64
CA LEU A 199 5.35 8.51 1.66
C LEU A 199 6.54 8.44 0.69
N GLY A 200 6.70 9.40 -0.23
CA GLY A 200 7.82 9.45 -1.18
C GLY A 200 7.49 8.98 -2.60
N ILE A 201 6.20 8.83 -2.94
CA ILE A 201 5.80 8.60 -4.33
C ILE A 201 6.03 9.89 -5.11
N GLU A 202 6.80 9.83 -6.19
CA GLU A 202 6.98 10.98 -7.08
C GLU A 202 5.63 11.36 -7.70
N ASP A 203 5.32 12.65 -7.77
CA ASP A 203 4.04 13.13 -8.30
C ASP A 203 3.72 12.56 -9.70
N ARG A 204 4.73 12.38 -10.57
CA ARG A 204 4.53 11.78 -11.91
C ARG A 204 4.04 10.33 -11.90
N PHE A 205 4.21 9.60 -10.79
CA PHE A 205 3.73 8.22 -10.60
C PHE A 205 2.50 8.13 -9.71
N ASN A 206 2.21 9.17 -8.93
CA ASN A 206 1.18 9.19 -7.90
C ASN A 206 -0.22 9.00 -8.50
N LEU A 207 -0.84 7.85 -8.19
CA LEU A 207 -2.13 7.45 -8.76
C LEU A 207 -3.30 8.30 -8.24
N GLY A 208 -3.12 9.02 -7.13
CA GLY A 208 -4.15 9.88 -6.57
C GLY A 208 -4.25 11.26 -7.21
N LEU A 209 -3.24 11.69 -7.97
CA LEU A 209 -3.23 13.03 -8.59
C LEU A 209 -4.15 13.13 -9.81
N GLU A 210 -4.28 12.04 -10.56
CA GLU A 210 -5.15 11.97 -11.73
C GLU A 210 -5.98 10.69 -11.63
N ILE A 211 -7.31 10.84 -11.62
CA ILE A 211 -8.22 9.69 -11.67
C ILE A 211 -8.09 9.02 -13.03
N ASN A 212 -7.37 7.90 -13.07
CA ASN A 212 -7.10 7.16 -14.29
C ASN A 212 -7.57 5.70 -14.15
N PHE A 213 -8.84 5.47 -14.48
CA PHE A 213 -9.45 4.13 -14.44
C PHE A 213 -8.72 3.11 -15.32
N PRO A 214 -8.33 3.42 -16.57
CA PRO A 214 -7.52 2.50 -17.38
C PRO A 214 -6.21 2.07 -16.71
N ARG A 215 -5.47 3.00 -16.10
CA ARG A 215 -4.21 2.69 -15.41
C ARG A 215 -4.42 1.86 -14.16
N ASN A 216 -5.42 2.21 -13.35
CA ASN A 216 -5.80 1.43 -12.17
C ASN A 216 -6.20 0.00 -12.57
N ARG A 217 -6.95 -0.13 -13.67
CA ARG A 217 -7.30 -1.43 -14.24
C ARG A 217 -6.06 -2.19 -14.74
N ALA A 218 -5.12 -1.51 -15.39
CA ALA A 218 -3.86 -2.11 -15.84
C ALA A 218 -3.01 -2.64 -14.67
N ILE A 219 -2.95 -1.94 -13.53
CA ILE A 219 -2.29 -2.47 -12.32
C ILE A 219 -2.95 -3.77 -11.86
N LEU A 220 -4.27 -3.81 -11.81
CA LEU A 220 -4.98 -5.02 -11.41
C LEU A 220 -4.78 -6.16 -12.42
N GLU A 221 -4.99 -5.91 -13.71
CA GLU A 221 -5.07 -6.94 -14.75
C GLU A 221 -3.70 -7.41 -15.24
N LYS A 222 -2.71 -6.52 -15.31
CA LYS A 222 -1.38 -6.81 -15.85
C LYS A 222 -0.34 -7.11 -14.77
N ILE A 223 -0.57 -6.71 -13.51
CA ILE A 223 0.39 -6.91 -12.41
C ILE A 223 -0.19 -7.83 -11.34
N LEU A 224 -1.26 -7.42 -10.66
CA LEU A 224 -1.73 -8.13 -9.46
C LEU A 224 -2.42 -9.47 -9.77
N LEU A 225 -3.26 -9.54 -10.81
CA LEU A 225 -3.95 -10.79 -11.18
C LEU A 225 -2.99 -11.88 -11.67
N PRO A 226 -1.98 -11.59 -12.53
CA PRO A 226 -0.97 -12.57 -12.88
C PRO A 226 -0.19 -13.10 -11.67
N GLU A 227 0.21 -12.22 -10.75
CA GLU A 227 0.93 -12.59 -9.53
C GLU A 227 0.08 -13.42 -8.57
N LEU A 228 -1.23 -13.13 -8.46
CA LEU A 228 -2.19 -13.95 -7.72
C LEU A 228 -2.31 -15.35 -8.32
N LYS A 229 -2.38 -15.48 -9.66
CA LYS A 229 -2.50 -16.77 -10.36
C LYS A 229 -1.26 -17.65 -10.19
N VAL A 230 -0.07 -17.05 -10.17
CA VAL A 230 1.21 -17.77 -10.02
C VAL A 230 1.54 -18.08 -8.55
N GLY A 231 0.83 -17.46 -7.60
CA GLY A 231 1.08 -17.50 -6.15
C GLY A 231 1.79 -18.76 -5.62
N ASN A 232 2.80 -18.56 -4.77
CA ASN A 232 3.67 -19.63 -4.29
C ASN A 232 3.40 -19.98 -2.81
N LYS A 233 4.19 -20.90 -2.26
CA LYS A 233 4.10 -21.32 -0.86
C LYS A 233 4.18 -20.13 0.11
N ASP A 234 5.14 -19.22 -0.09
CA ASP A 234 5.30 -18.03 0.76
C ASP A 234 4.04 -17.13 0.72
N SER A 235 3.43 -16.95 -0.45
CA SER A 235 2.16 -16.22 -0.57
C SER A 235 1.05 -16.89 0.23
N LEU A 236 0.90 -18.21 0.08
CA LEU A 236 -0.12 -18.95 0.81
C LEU A 236 0.08 -18.86 2.32
N GLU A 237 1.32 -19.00 2.81
CA GLU A 237 1.66 -18.90 4.23
C GLU A 237 1.40 -17.50 4.80
N LEU A 238 1.76 -16.45 4.06
CA LEU A 238 1.47 -15.07 4.48
C LEU A 238 -0.04 -14.79 4.51
N CYS A 239 -0.78 -15.23 3.48
CA CYS A 239 -2.23 -15.08 3.41
C CYS A 239 -2.92 -15.85 4.54
N GLN A 240 -2.50 -17.09 4.79
CA GLN A 240 -3.07 -17.90 5.86
C GLN A 240 -2.75 -17.31 7.24
N SER A 241 -1.52 -16.81 7.45
CA SER A 241 -1.16 -16.12 8.69
C SER A 241 -1.97 -14.84 8.91
N LEU A 242 -2.22 -14.06 7.85
CA LEU A 242 -3.11 -12.89 7.90
C LEU A 242 -4.54 -13.30 8.27
N VAL A 243 -5.15 -14.23 7.52
CA VAL A 243 -6.56 -14.60 7.70
C VAL A 243 -6.79 -15.26 9.06
N ASN A 244 -5.99 -16.27 9.41
CA ASN A 244 -6.09 -16.96 10.70
C ASN A 244 -5.83 -16.01 11.86
N GLY A 245 -4.88 -15.11 11.68
CA GLY A 245 -4.59 -14.07 12.64
C GLY A 245 -5.79 -13.17 12.89
N MET A 246 -6.29 -12.53 11.84
CA MET A 246 -7.38 -11.57 11.91
C MET A 246 -8.72 -12.20 12.34
N ALA A 247 -8.95 -13.48 12.05
CA ALA A 247 -10.13 -14.22 12.49
C ALA A 247 -10.29 -14.31 14.02
N ASN A 248 -9.22 -14.09 14.79
CA ASN A 248 -9.29 -14.01 16.26
C ASN A 248 -9.85 -12.67 16.76
N ILE A 249 -9.92 -11.65 15.91
CA ILE A 249 -10.34 -10.28 16.26
C ILE A 249 -11.61 -9.89 15.50
N VAL A 250 -11.77 -10.42 14.29
CA VAL A 250 -12.87 -10.13 13.38
C VAL A 250 -13.64 -11.43 13.14
N PRO A 251 -14.70 -11.71 13.93
CA PRO A 251 -15.35 -13.02 13.96
C PRO A 251 -15.87 -13.50 12.59
N PHE A 252 -16.34 -12.60 11.73
CA PHE A 252 -16.89 -12.97 10.42
C PHE A 252 -15.84 -13.41 9.39
N LEU A 253 -14.55 -13.42 9.73
CA LEU A 253 -13.50 -14.00 8.89
C LEU A 253 -13.33 -15.51 9.08
N SER A 254 -14.07 -16.13 10.01
CA SER A 254 -14.05 -17.57 10.28
C SER A 254 -15.46 -18.08 10.51
N PHE A 255 -15.89 -19.07 9.74
CA PHE A 255 -17.20 -19.70 9.92
C PHE A 255 -17.39 -20.22 11.34
N ASN A 256 -16.37 -20.89 11.88
CA ASN A 256 -16.40 -21.39 13.26
C ASN A 256 -16.52 -20.25 14.29
N SER A 257 -15.88 -19.10 14.03
CA SER A 257 -15.97 -17.94 14.92
C SER A 257 -17.34 -17.29 14.88
N VAL A 258 -18.02 -17.30 13.71
CA VAL A 258 -19.41 -16.83 13.58
C VAL A 258 -20.38 -17.70 14.37
N LEU A 259 -20.22 -19.02 14.35
CA LEU A 259 -21.13 -19.96 15.03
C LEU A 259 -21.09 -19.89 16.57
N ILE A 260 -20.13 -19.17 17.15
CA ILE A 260 -19.98 -19.01 18.61
C ILE A 260 -20.80 -17.81 19.13
N PHE A 261 -21.23 -16.90 18.25
CA PHE A 261 -22.12 -15.78 18.59
C PHE A 261 -23.59 -16.15 18.39
#